data_AF-A0A1J4W0S2-F1
#
_entry.id   AF-A0A1J4W0S2-F1
#
_cell.length_a   1.000
_cell.length_b   1.000
_cell.length_c   1.000
_cell.angle_alpha   90.00
_cell.angle_beta   90.00
_cell.angle_gamma   90.00
#
_symmetry.space_group_name_H-M   'P 1'
#
loop_
_entity.id
_entity.type
_entity.pdbx_description
1 polymer ?
#
loop_
_entity_poly.entity_id
_entity_poly.type
_entity_poly.pdbx_seq_one_letter_code
_entity_poly.pdbx_strand_id
1 'polypeptide(L)'
;MLYPNIWNDSINIPKDFFVGSFFDLFTLGMIILAVVFVVLMYIYHSIVWYRIGKKQKYKRPWLSWIPFANISMVLQMGGFHWAWIFLILIPIIGWIAVIVLWVISMWRIFEKEKSPGWFSLSIILPRIGGILYLIAIGIVAWKKKSKPVTSKVSKKRK
;
A
#
# COMPACT_ATOMS: atom_id res chain seq x y z
N MET A 1 1.71 -6.63 -77.92
CA MET A 1 2.44 -6.71 -76.64
C MET A 1 1.90 -5.60 -75.75
N LEU A 2 0.99 -5.94 -74.82
CA LEU A 2 0.58 -5.02 -73.75
C LEU A 2 1.32 -5.49 -72.50
N TYR A 3 2.29 -4.71 -72.04
CA TYR A 3 2.92 -4.96 -70.75
C TYR A 3 1.86 -4.75 -69.65
N PRO A 4 1.72 -5.67 -68.69
CA PRO A 4 0.83 -5.46 -67.55
C PRO A 4 1.31 -4.23 -66.77
N ASN A 5 0.37 -3.34 -66.45
CA ASN A 5 0.59 -2.08 -65.74
C ASN A 5 0.81 -2.33 -64.25
N ILE A 6 2.02 -2.77 -63.90
CA ILE A 6 2.51 -3.05 -62.52
C ILE A 6 2.45 -1.81 -61.59
N TRP A 7 2.19 -0.63 -62.15
CA TRP A 7 2.11 0.64 -61.40
C TRP A 7 0.74 0.91 -60.76
N ASN A 8 -0.28 0.09 -61.03
CA ASN A 8 -1.64 0.34 -60.54
C ASN A 8 -2.01 -0.40 -59.24
N ASP A 9 -1.10 -1.20 -58.70
CA ASP A 9 -1.23 -1.81 -57.38
C ASP A 9 -0.81 -0.80 -56.31
N SER A 10 -1.65 0.21 -56.08
CA SER A 10 -1.50 1.06 -54.89
C SER A 10 -1.48 0.16 -53.67
N ILE A 11 -0.40 0.22 -52.87
CA ILE A 11 -0.24 -0.54 -51.64
C ILE A 11 -1.38 -0.13 -50.70
N ASN A 12 -2.48 -0.89 -50.72
CA ASN A 12 -3.60 -0.73 -49.81
C ASN A 12 -3.18 -1.31 -48.47
N ILE A 13 -2.42 -0.54 -47.68
CA ILE A 13 -2.10 -0.94 -46.32
C ILE A 13 -3.43 -1.03 -45.56
N PRO A 14 -3.80 -2.21 -45.05
CA PRO A 14 -5.08 -2.40 -44.38
C PRO A 14 -5.15 -1.48 -43.15
N LYS A 15 -6.26 -0.75 -42.98
CA LYS A 15 -6.42 0.17 -41.83
C LYS A 15 -6.35 -0.58 -40.49
N ASP A 16 -6.72 -1.85 -40.47
CA ASP A 16 -6.60 -2.80 -39.37
C ASP A 16 -5.15 -3.06 -38.93
N PHE A 17 -4.17 -2.96 -39.84
CA PHE A 17 -2.75 -3.07 -39.50
C PHE A 17 -2.27 -1.91 -38.61
N PHE A 18 -2.66 -0.68 -38.96
CA PHE A 18 -2.33 0.52 -38.17
C PHE A 18 -3.12 0.59 -36.86
N VAL A 19 -4.41 0.22 -36.89
CA VAL A 19 -5.28 0.24 -35.70
C VAL A 19 -4.85 -0.82 -34.69
N GLY A 20 -4.53 -2.05 -35.13
CA GLY A 20 -3.99 -3.11 -34.25
C GLY A 20 -2.64 -2.72 -33.62
N SER A 21 -1.72 -2.21 -34.44
CA SER A 21 -0.38 -1.79 -33.95
C SER A 21 -0.43 -0.66 -32.93
N PHE A 22 -1.39 0.28 -33.06
CA PHE A 22 -1.58 1.37 -32.09
C PHE A 22 -2.15 0.87 -30.76
N PHE A 23 -3.15 -0.02 -30.79
CA PHE A 23 -3.73 -0.60 -29.58
C PHE A 23 -2.72 -1.47 -28.81
N ASP A 24 -1.86 -2.21 -29.51
CA ASP A 24 -0.82 -3.03 -28.88
C ASP A 24 0.24 -2.18 -28.17
N LEU A 25 0.70 -1.09 -28.81
CA LEU A 25 1.65 -0.18 -28.17
C LEU A 25 1.02 0.57 -26.98
N PHE A 26 -0.24 0.98 -27.12
CA PHE A 26 -1.00 1.63 -26.05
C PHE A 26 -1.21 0.71 -24.84
N THR A 27 -1.62 -0.54 -25.06
CA THR A 27 -1.81 -1.52 -23.99
C THR A 27 -0.51 -1.86 -23.28
N LEU A 28 0.59 -2.04 -24.03
CA LEU A 28 1.93 -2.23 -23.44
C LEU A 28 2.34 -1.03 -22.57
N GLY A 29 2.13 0.19 -23.07
CA GLY A 29 2.39 1.42 -22.32
C GLY A 29 1.58 1.50 -21.01
N MET A 30 0.30 1.14 -21.06
CA MET A 30 -0.58 1.09 -19.89
C MET A 30 -0.15 0.03 -18.87
N ILE A 31 0.31 -1.14 -19.32
CA ILE A 31 0.83 -2.20 -18.44
C ILE A 31 2.09 -1.71 -17.72
N ILE A 32 3.04 -1.08 -18.43
CA ILE A 32 4.26 -0.54 -17.82
C ILE A 32 3.90 0.51 -16.77
N LEU A 33 2.99 1.43 -17.11
CA LEU A 33 2.53 2.46 -16.17
C LEU A 33 1.85 1.85 -14.92
N ALA A 34 1.01 0.82 -15.11
CA ALA A 34 0.38 0.11 -14.00
C ALA A 34 1.41 -0.59 -13.10
N VAL A 35 2.43 -1.24 -13.67
CA VAL A 35 3.52 -1.88 -12.92
C VAL A 35 4.28 -0.84 -12.10
N VAL A 36 4.68 0.27 -12.72
CA VAL A 36 5.37 1.38 -12.02
C VAL A 36 4.51 1.90 -10.87
N PHE A 37 3.22 2.10 -11.11
CA PHE A 37 2.29 2.58 -10.09
C PHE A 37 2.18 1.61 -8.90
N VAL A 38 2.06 0.30 -9.15
CA VAL A 38 2.03 -0.73 -8.11
C VAL A 38 3.33 -0.74 -7.30
N VAL A 39 4.48 -0.61 -7.95
CA VAL A 39 5.78 -0.54 -7.27
C VAL A 39 5.87 0.71 -6.38
N LEU A 40 5.43 1.87 -6.86
CA LEU A 40 5.40 3.10 -6.06
C LEU A 40 4.48 2.97 -4.83
N MET A 41 3.29 2.38 -5.00
CA MET A 41 2.38 2.11 -3.89
C MET A 41 3.01 1.18 -2.85
N TYR A 42 3.70 0.14 -3.30
CA TYR A 42 4.39 -0.80 -2.43
C TYR A 42 5.49 -0.13 -1.60
N ILE A 43 6.32 0.69 -2.25
CA ILE A 43 7.40 1.44 -1.58
C ILE A 43 6.81 2.41 -0.56
N TYR A 44 5.78 3.18 -0.95
CA TYR A 44 5.08 4.10 -0.05
C TYR A 44 4.54 3.39 1.19
N HIS A 45 3.77 2.31 1.00
CA HIS A 45 3.22 1.51 2.08
C HIS A 45 4.33 1.00 3.03
N SER A 46 5.41 0.46 2.48
CA SER A 46 6.55 -0.08 3.24
C SER A 46 7.24 0.99 4.09
N ILE A 47 7.42 2.20 3.55
CA ILE A 47 8.01 3.35 4.25
C ILE A 47 7.10 3.86 5.37
N VAL A 48 5.79 3.92 5.13
CA VAL A 48 4.81 4.37 6.12
C VAL A 48 4.83 3.45 7.34
N TRP A 49 4.77 2.13 7.13
CA TRP A 49 4.86 1.16 8.21
C TRP A 49 6.21 1.16 8.92
N TYR A 50 7.31 1.33 8.18
CA TYR A 50 8.63 1.49 8.76
C TYR A 50 8.70 2.66 9.76
N ARG A 51 8.10 3.81 9.40
CA ARG A 51 8.03 5.00 10.27
C ARG A 51 7.17 4.76 11.49
N ILE A 52 6.01 4.11 11.35
CA ILE A 52 5.13 3.75 12.47
C ILE A 52 5.87 2.81 13.43
N GLY A 53 6.54 1.77 12.91
CA GLY A 53 7.35 0.85 13.70
C GLY A 53 8.46 1.57 14.48
N LYS A 54 9.16 2.52 13.83
CA LYS A 54 10.14 3.36 14.52
C LYS A 54 9.52 4.23 15.61
N LYS A 55 8.35 4.84 15.36
CA LYS A 55 7.65 5.68 16.35
C LYS A 55 7.26 4.92 17.61
N GLN A 56 6.84 3.66 17.44
CA GLN A 56 6.49 2.73 18.51
C GLN A 56 7.70 1.98 19.09
N LYS A 57 8.93 2.33 18.70
CA LYS A 57 10.18 1.70 19.16
C LYS A 57 10.21 0.17 18.94
N TYR A 58 9.58 -0.31 17.88
CA TYR A 58 9.61 -1.73 17.53
C TYR A 58 11.05 -2.16 17.17
N LYS A 59 11.46 -3.35 17.62
CA LYS A 59 12.86 -3.83 17.51
C LYS A 59 13.34 -3.96 16.06
N ARG A 60 12.47 -4.32 15.12
CA ARG A 60 12.82 -4.61 13.72
C ARG A 60 11.87 -3.92 12.73
N PRO A 61 11.89 -2.59 12.60
CA PRO A 61 10.95 -1.86 11.73
C PRO A 61 11.09 -2.20 10.25
N TRP A 62 12.26 -2.71 9.84
CA TRP A 62 12.55 -3.12 8.46
C TRP A 62 11.68 -4.29 7.97
N LEU A 63 11.02 -5.02 8.87
CA LEU A 63 10.07 -6.08 8.49
C LEU A 63 8.87 -5.55 7.70
N SER A 64 8.64 -4.23 7.66
CA SER A 64 7.60 -3.62 6.84
C SER A 64 7.77 -3.83 5.34
N TRP A 65 8.99 -4.14 4.88
CA TRP A 65 9.32 -4.43 3.48
C TRP A 65 8.98 -5.86 3.05
N ILE A 66 8.56 -6.73 3.97
CA ILE A 66 8.20 -8.11 3.66
C ILE A 66 6.71 -8.26 3.98
N PRO A 67 5.82 -8.55 3.02
CA PRO A 67 4.37 -8.56 3.25
C PRO A 67 3.94 -9.41 4.45
N PHE A 68 4.41 -10.66 4.51
CA PHE A 68 4.09 -11.60 5.59
C PHE A 68 4.68 -11.16 6.94
N ALA A 69 5.93 -10.70 6.94
CA ALA A 69 6.57 -10.24 8.17
C ALA A 69 5.96 -8.92 8.66
N ASN A 70 5.48 -8.06 7.76
CA ASN A 70 4.78 -6.84 8.09
C ASN A 70 3.51 -7.15 8.88
N ILE A 71 2.71 -8.14 8.48
CA ILE A 71 1.51 -8.54 9.25
C ILE A 71 1.90 -8.94 10.67
N SER A 72 2.95 -9.77 10.83
CA SER A 72 3.44 -10.16 12.17
C SER A 72 3.93 -8.96 13.00
N MET A 73 4.50 -7.95 12.35
CA MET A 73 4.92 -6.70 12.98
C MET A 73 3.71 -5.87 13.44
N VAL A 74 2.68 -5.73 12.60
CA VAL A 74 1.43 -5.04 12.96
C VAL A 74 0.77 -5.72 14.15
N LEU A 75 0.70 -7.05 14.16
CA LEU A 75 0.16 -7.84 15.27
C LEU A 75 0.92 -7.56 16.58
N GLN A 76 2.26 -7.62 16.54
CA GLN A 76 3.10 -7.32 17.71
C GLN A 76 2.93 -5.88 18.22
N MET A 77 2.86 -4.91 17.32
CA MET A 77 2.61 -3.52 17.68
C MET A 77 1.19 -3.32 18.26
N GLY A 78 0.22 -4.12 17.81
CA GLY A 78 -1.13 -4.24 18.37
C GLY A 78 -1.20 -4.95 19.73
N GLY A 79 -0.09 -5.52 20.21
CA GLY A 79 0.00 -6.26 21.47
C GLY A 79 -0.34 -7.74 21.36
N PHE A 80 -0.34 -8.32 20.15
CA PHE A 80 -0.56 -9.75 19.91
C PHE A 80 0.77 -10.50 19.67
N HIS A 81 0.74 -11.82 19.86
CA HIS A 81 1.91 -12.67 19.59
C HIS A 81 2.19 -12.79 18.07
N TRP A 82 3.45 -12.85 17.66
CA TRP A 82 3.83 -12.93 16.23
C TRP A 82 3.33 -14.22 15.56
N ALA A 83 3.20 -15.31 16.32
CA ALA A 83 2.74 -16.62 15.87
C ALA A 83 1.28 -16.64 15.35
N TRP A 84 0.47 -15.62 15.64
CA TRP A 84 -0.88 -15.52 15.09
C TRP A 84 -0.88 -15.45 13.55
N ILE A 85 0.26 -15.13 12.90
CA ILE A 85 0.39 -15.21 11.45
C ILE A 85 0.26 -16.65 10.90
N PHE A 86 0.59 -17.68 11.68
CA PHE A 86 0.50 -19.08 11.25
C PHE A 86 -0.94 -19.55 11.01
N LEU A 87 -1.94 -18.81 11.48
CA LEU A 87 -3.35 -19.07 11.13
C LEU A 87 -3.57 -19.06 9.61
N ILE A 88 -2.74 -18.37 8.84
CA ILE A 88 -2.85 -18.38 7.37
C ILE A 88 -2.72 -19.78 6.75
N LEU A 89 -2.09 -20.75 7.45
CA LEU A 89 -2.03 -22.16 7.03
C LEU A 89 -3.39 -22.84 7.06
N ILE A 90 -4.33 -22.36 7.89
CA ILE A 90 -5.70 -22.89 7.96
C ILE A 90 -6.54 -22.10 6.95
N PRO A 91 -6.96 -22.73 5.84
CA PRO A 91 -7.74 -22.03 4.82
C PRO A 91 -9.09 -21.58 5.41
N ILE A 92 -9.61 -20.46 4.88
CA ILE A 92 -10.90 -19.85 5.25
C ILE A 92 -10.92 -19.29 6.68
N ILE A 93 -10.97 -20.15 7.71
CA ILE A 93 -11.12 -19.73 9.11
C ILE A 93 -9.90 -18.95 9.59
N GLY A 94 -8.71 -19.45 9.26
CA GLY A 94 -7.47 -18.80 9.66
C GLY A 94 -7.27 -17.45 8.98
N TRP A 95 -7.70 -17.33 7.73
CA TRP A 95 -7.67 -16.06 6.99
C TRP A 95 -8.58 -15.01 7.62
N ILE A 96 -9.81 -15.40 7.97
CA ILE A 96 -10.76 -14.53 8.67
C ILE A 96 -10.17 -14.09 10.02
N ALA A 97 -9.62 -15.02 10.79
CA ALA A 97 -9.00 -14.72 12.08
C ALA A 97 -7.82 -13.74 11.93
N VAL A 98 -6.94 -13.93 10.94
CA VAL A 98 -5.81 -13.01 10.67
C VAL A 98 -6.31 -11.63 10.30
N ILE A 99 -7.35 -11.51 9.46
CA ILE A 99 -7.93 -10.22 9.07
C ILE A 99 -8.50 -9.49 10.29
N VAL A 100 -9.28 -10.19 11.13
CA VAL A 100 -9.86 -9.61 12.35
C VAL A 100 -8.76 -9.14 13.31
N LEU A 101 -7.76 -9.98 13.56
CA LEU A 101 -6.62 -9.63 14.41
C LEU A 101 -5.83 -8.45 13.84
N TRP A 102 -5.70 -8.37 12.52
CA TRP A 102 -5.01 -7.27 11.86
C TRP A 102 -5.76 -5.94 12.03
N VAL A 103 -7.09 -5.94 11.88
CA VAL A 103 -7.94 -4.76 12.11
C VAL A 103 -7.86 -4.30 13.57
N ILE A 104 -8.00 -5.23 14.54
CA ILE A 104 -7.91 -4.90 15.97
C ILE A 104 -6.52 -4.35 16.33
N SER A 105 -5.47 -4.96 15.77
CA SER A 105 -4.09 -4.50 15.98
C SER A 105 -3.89 -3.08 15.47
N MET A 106 -4.42 -2.79 14.27
CA MET A 106 -4.36 -1.48 13.67
C MET A 106 -5.16 -0.43 14.45
N TRP A 107 -6.34 -0.79 14.96
CA TRP A 107 -7.13 0.06 15.84
C TRP A 107 -6.32 0.51 17.05
N ARG A 108 -5.69 -0.46 17.76
CA ARG A 108 -4.83 -0.18 18.91
C ARG A 108 -3.61 0.67 18.55
N ILE A 109 -3.02 0.45 17.38
CA ILE A 109 -1.90 1.25 16.87
C ILE A 109 -2.33 2.71 16.66
N PHE A 110 -3.52 2.94 16.09
CA PHE A 110 -4.04 4.29 15.88
C PHE A 110 -4.37 5.00 17.20
N GLU A 111 -4.96 4.30 18.16
CA GLU A 111 -5.20 4.84 19.50
C GLU A 111 -3.89 5.23 20.20
N LYS A 112 -2.85 4.39 20.11
CA LYS A 112 -1.50 4.70 20.62
C LYS A 112 -0.90 5.94 19.98
N GLU A 113 -1.18 6.19 18.70
CA GLU A 113 -0.75 7.38 17.95
C GLU A 113 -1.72 8.58 18.11
N LYS A 114 -2.67 8.51 19.06
CA LYS A 114 -3.71 9.52 19.34
C LYS A 114 -4.55 9.87 18.12
N SER A 115 -4.75 8.93 17.22
CA SER A 115 -5.55 9.08 16.00
C SER A 115 -6.86 8.29 16.14
N PRO A 116 -7.92 8.67 15.41
CA PRO A 116 -9.19 7.98 15.49
C PRO A 116 -9.05 6.49 15.13
N GLY A 117 -9.37 5.59 16.07
CA GLY A 117 -9.27 4.14 15.88
C GLY A 117 -10.13 3.61 14.72
N TRP A 118 -11.25 4.29 14.44
CA TRP A 118 -12.16 3.96 13.33
C TRP A 118 -11.50 4.03 11.94
N PHE A 119 -10.35 4.70 11.80
CA PHE A 119 -9.59 4.63 10.55
C PHE A 119 -9.15 3.21 10.20
N SER A 120 -9.06 2.29 11.16
CA SER A 120 -8.75 0.88 10.88
C SER A 120 -9.88 0.15 10.14
N LEU A 121 -11.13 0.61 10.27
CA LEU A 121 -12.28 0.08 9.55
C LEU A 121 -12.26 0.43 8.05
N SER A 122 -11.41 1.40 7.64
CA SER A 122 -11.25 1.72 6.22
C SER A 122 -10.87 0.51 5.38
N ILE A 123 -10.15 -0.47 5.95
CA ILE A 123 -9.77 -1.71 5.26
C ILE A 123 -10.98 -2.58 4.86
N ILE A 124 -12.10 -2.49 5.58
CA ILE A 124 -13.28 -3.33 5.37
C ILE A 124 -14.12 -2.83 4.19
N LEU A 125 -14.05 -1.53 3.89
CA LEU A 125 -14.86 -0.92 2.83
C LEU A 125 -14.34 -1.30 1.43
N PRO A 126 -15.11 -2.06 0.62
CA PRO A 126 -14.71 -2.35 -0.75
C PRO A 126 -14.66 -1.06 -1.59
N ARG A 127 -13.73 -1.01 -2.56
CA ARG A 127 -13.46 0.11 -3.50
C ARG A 127 -12.81 1.37 -2.92
N ILE A 128 -13.40 2.00 -1.90
CA ILE A 128 -12.91 3.30 -1.38
C ILE A 128 -11.95 3.11 -0.20
N GLY A 129 -12.08 1.98 0.48
CA GLY A 129 -11.34 1.66 1.70
C GLY A 129 -9.83 1.70 1.54
N GLY A 130 -9.29 1.17 0.44
CA GLY A 130 -7.85 1.16 0.18
C GLY A 130 -7.23 2.55 0.06
N ILE A 131 -7.92 3.49 -0.59
CA ILE A 131 -7.43 4.87 -0.76
C ILE A 131 -7.49 5.60 0.59
N LEU A 132 -8.62 5.46 1.30
CA LEU A 132 -8.79 6.06 2.62
C LEU A 132 -7.78 5.49 3.63
N TYR A 133 -7.51 4.19 3.54
CA TYR A 133 -6.50 3.50 4.33
C TYR A 133 -5.12 4.11 4.12
N LEU A 134 -4.67 4.26 2.87
CA LEU A 134 -3.37 4.85 2.53
C LEU A 134 -3.22 6.28 3.07
N ILE A 135 -4.27 7.10 2.93
CA ILE A 135 -4.29 8.46 3.46
C ILE A 135 -4.22 8.44 4.98
N ALA A 136 -5.00 7.59 5.65
CA ALA A 136 -5.05 7.50 7.10
C ALA A 136 -3.70 7.05 7.69
N ILE A 137 -3.10 5.98 7.17
CA ILE A 137 -1.77 5.52 7.63
C ILE A 137 -0.69 6.56 7.34
N GLY A 138 -0.80 7.31 6.24
CA GLY A 138 0.09 8.41 5.93
C GLY A 138 0.00 9.50 7.00
N ILE A 139 -1.19 10.03 7.25
CA ILE A 139 -1.42 11.04 8.30
C ILE A 139 -0.84 10.57 9.63
N VAL A 140 -1.11 9.33 10.03
CA VAL A 140 -0.58 8.74 11.28
C VAL A 140 0.96 8.68 11.26
N ALA A 141 1.57 8.23 10.17
CA ALA A 141 3.02 8.13 10.05
C ALA A 141 3.73 9.49 10.07
N TRP A 142 3.16 10.54 9.48
CA TRP A 142 3.75 11.88 9.44
C TRP A 142 3.31 12.81 10.57
N LYS A 143 2.28 12.46 11.34
CA LYS A 143 1.84 13.25 12.52
C LYS A 143 3.01 13.45 13.48
N LYS A 144 3.37 14.70 13.77
CA LYS A 144 4.41 15.03 14.77
C LYS A 144 3.92 14.61 16.16
N LYS A 145 4.78 13.99 16.97
CA LYS A 145 4.48 13.80 18.40
C LYS A 145 4.23 15.19 19.00
N SER A 146 3.03 15.44 19.52
CA SER A 146 2.74 16.68 20.26
C SER A 146 3.77 16.79 21.38
N LYS A 147 4.64 17.81 21.34
CA LYS A 147 5.58 18.06 22.44
C LYS A 147 4.75 18.23 23.72
N PRO A 148 5.05 17.53 24.82
CA PRO A 148 4.40 17.83 26.09
C PRO A 148 4.66 19.31 26.42
N VAL A 149 3.60 20.03 26.79
CA VAL A 149 3.60 21.49 27.05
C VAL A 149 4.53 21.90 28.21
N THR A 150 5.17 20.95 28.88
CA THR A 150 5.91 21.14 30.13
C THR A 150 7.35 21.63 30.00
N SER A 151 7.88 21.91 28.81
CA SER A 151 9.29 22.34 28.67
C SER A 151 9.57 23.83 28.80
N LYS A 152 8.57 24.68 29.13
CA LYS A 152 8.77 26.15 29.26
C LYS A 152 8.74 26.69 30.70
N VAL A 153 8.37 25.89 31.71
CA VAL A 153 8.27 26.38 33.10
C VAL A 153 9.59 26.25 33.88
N SER A 154 10.51 25.38 33.48
CA SER A 154 11.77 25.14 34.22
C SER A 154 12.91 26.13 33.90
N LYS A 155 12.80 26.96 32.85
CA LYS A 155 13.90 27.85 32.42
C LYS A 155 13.77 29.31 32.89
N LYS A 156 12.92 29.57 33.90
CA LYS A 156 12.74 30.91 34.52
C LYS A 156 12.98 30.90 36.04
N ARG A 157 13.77 29.95 36.53
CA ARG A 157 14.29 29.90 37.90
C ARG A 157 15.77 29.52 37.88
N LYS A 158 16.59 30.42 37.36
CA LYS A 158 18.00 30.56 37.72
C LYS A 158 18.32 32.05 37.66
#